data_AF-A0A409WUW7-F1
#
_entry.id   AF-A0A409WUW7-F1
#
_cell.length_a   1.000
_cell.length_b   1.000
_cell.length_c   1.000
_cell.angle_alpha   90.00
_cell.angle_beta   90.00
_cell.angle_gamma   90.00
#
_symmetry.space_group_name_H-M   'P 1'
#
loop_
_entity.id
_entity.type
_entity.pdbx_description
1 polymer ?
#
loop_
_entity_poly.entity_id
_entity_poly.type
_entity_poly.pdbx_seq_one_letter_code
_entity_poly.pdbx_strand_id
1 'polypeptide(L)'
;MTPDPLSPMQAGGRSKDANDLSLSTSSQTNLSTPAVHNVAWTGISGSLGKVSNNRSNTPSVNDQEWSGLSGDLVQSFASLPFFPIDTSTAQITSSKVAFSGISDQFLGPALPVEEDSLEDPDIESSFFWRMQSFERNAVHTEPDEESDVSFSDEDNVQPRYYRTEKSSKLVRGHTQQLTGAKVDVPTATGHPTLFPTQFEVNRYAATGDPQLGPKASNFKIELSEKFATQWNKRLIIVLADDFIACRKYGYDVRDHEKICKAFRTHLKLLRKKFLQSMEDDIPQNQLDRDKARARDARRRSLFSRRINICKHYIDDPSIQKFLRILKDLNYKICSGDETAHERGKLRYAIVQPKWRNPQLHFQFRILDRLHLSTRITEPEHRFTRGAAPRVRVTTDRIDHTDPIPGLPQNFYCPVYLSSLPKYRRDALKVQPPCDITLSEEIKQFVYSTVAAICIF
;
A
#
# COMPACT_ATOMS: atom_id res chain seq x y z
N MET A 1 -8.52 3.67 -64.38
CA MET A 1 -8.47 2.54 -65.34
C MET A 1 -7.80 1.39 -64.64
N THR A 2 -8.61 0.47 -64.13
CA THR A 2 -8.22 -0.89 -63.74
C THR A 2 -7.74 -1.66 -64.97
N PRO A 3 -6.92 -2.71 -64.80
CA PRO A 3 -7.55 -4.02 -64.85
C PRO A 3 -7.06 -5.02 -63.80
N ASP A 4 -7.99 -5.91 -63.49
CA ASP A 4 -7.95 -7.06 -62.60
C ASP A 4 -7.88 -8.35 -63.50
N PRO A 5 -8.03 -9.59 -63.01
CA PRO A 5 -6.96 -10.58 -62.98
C PRO A 5 -7.27 -11.88 -63.75
N LEU A 6 -6.27 -12.76 -63.92
CA LEU A 6 -6.47 -14.17 -64.30
C LEU A 6 -5.49 -15.10 -63.56
N SER A 7 -6.05 -16.00 -62.74
CA SER A 7 -5.55 -17.35 -62.38
C SER A 7 -5.68 -18.29 -63.61
N PRO A 8 -5.32 -19.62 -63.62
CA PRO A 8 -4.99 -20.53 -62.50
C PRO A 8 -3.94 -21.66 -62.79
N MET A 9 -3.81 -22.58 -61.81
CA MET A 9 -3.66 -24.05 -61.95
C MET A 9 -2.30 -24.79 -61.75
N GLN A 10 -2.44 -25.91 -60.99
CA GLN A 10 -1.65 -27.16 -60.85
C GLN A 10 -0.42 -27.15 -59.91
N ALA A 11 -0.21 -28.05 -58.94
CA ALA A 11 -0.54 -29.46 -58.60
C ALA A 11 0.73 -30.33 -58.60
N GLY A 12 1.02 -30.97 -57.46
CA GLY A 12 2.08 -31.98 -57.25
C GLY A 12 2.55 -31.93 -55.79
N GLY A 13 2.59 -32.97 -54.96
CA GLY A 13 2.49 -34.43 -55.17
C GLY A 13 3.81 -35.11 -54.76
N ARG A 14 3.74 -36.04 -53.79
CA ARG A 14 4.80 -36.96 -53.24
C ARG A 14 5.72 -36.36 -52.16
N SER A 15 6.23 -37.08 -51.15
CA SER A 15 6.34 -38.53 -50.90
C SER A 15 6.34 -38.83 -49.38
N LYS A 16 5.91 -40.03 -49.02
CA LYS A 16 6.07 -40.72 -47.73
C LYS A 16 7.40 -41.48 -47.74
N ASP A 17 8.05 -41.60 -46.58
CA ASP A 17 8.93 -42.70 -46.11
C ASP A 17 9.03 -42.49 -44.57
N ALA A 18 8.47 -43.29 -43.66
CA ALA A 18 8.67 -44.71 -43.34
C ALA A 18 10.11 -45.04 -42.93
N ASN A 19 10.36 -45.13 -41.61
CA ASN A 19 11.46 -45.94 -41.09
C ASN A 19 11.04 -46.58 -39.77
N ASP A 20 10.76 -47.88 -39.88
CA ASP A 20 10.69 -48.87 -38.82
C ASP A 20 12.10 -49.17 -38.29
N LEU A 21 12.26 -49.26 -36.97
CA LEU A 21 13.26 -50.13 -36.36
C LEU A 21 12.66 -50.76 -35.10
N SER A 22 12.42 -52.06 -35.20
CA SER A 22 12.14 -52.98 -34.11
C SER A 22 13.17 -54.12 -34.15
N LEU A 23 13.20 -54.92 -33.06
CA LEU A 23 14.06 -56.07 -32.71
C LEU A 23 15.16 -55.71 -31.70
N SER A 24 15.42 -56.44 -30.63
CA SER A 24 14.78 -57.61 -30.02
C SER A 24 15.51 -57.92 -28.69
N THR A 25 14.75 -58.30 -27.66
CA THR A 25 15.03 -59.25 -26.56
C THR A 25 16.46 -59.79 -26.33
N SER A 26 16.94 -59.77 -25.08
CA SER A 26 17.00 -60.96 -24.19
C SER A 26 17.93 -60.80 -22.96
N SER A 27 17.39 -61.20 -21.80
CA SER A 27 18.02 -62.03 -20.74
C SER A 27 18.96 -61.45 -19.66
N GLN A 28 18.48 -61.68 -18.43
CA GLN A 28 19.16 -62.31 -17.28
C GLN A 28 20.01 -61.47 -16.30
N THR A 29 19.47 -61.44 -15.07
CA THR A 29 20.10 -61.64 -13.75
C THR A 29 21.46 -60.99 -13.48
N ASN A 30 21.51 -60.11 -12.48
CA ASN A 30 22.25 -60.40 -11.24
C ASN A 30 21.93 -59.40 -10.13
N LEU A 31 21.69 -59.97 -8.95
CA LEU A 31 21.72 -59.33 -7.64
C LEU A 31 23.09 -58.70 -7.40
N SER A 32 23.12 -57.46 -6.91
CA SER A 32 24.18 -56.96 -6.02
C SER A 32 23.73 -55.69 -5.30
N THR A 33 23.53 -55.86 -4.01
CA THR A 33 23.39 -54.85 -2.96
C THR A 33 24.61 -53.91 -2.94
N PRO A 34 24.46 -52.59 -2.71
CA PRO A 34 25.52 -51.81 -2.12
C PRO A 34 25.23 -51.51 -0.66
N ALA A 35 26.30 -51.69 0.13
CA ALA A 35 26.35 -51.62 1.56
C ALA A 35 26.02 -50.22 2.12
N VAL A 36 25.35 -50.26 3.27
CA VAL A 36 25.13 -49.13 4.17
C VAL A 36 26.47 -48.71 4.77
N HIS A 37 26.99 -47.55 4.37
CA HIS A 37 28.06 -46.88 5.10
C HIS A 37 27.45 -46.14 6.31
N ASN A 38 27.57 -46.79 7.48
CA ASN A 38 27.45 -46.14 8.78
C ASN A 38 28.64 -45.19 8.97
N VAL A 39 28.38 -43.88 8.92
CA VAL A 39 29.31 -42.87 9.42
C VAL A 39 28.94 -42.57 10.86
N ALA A 40 29.75 -43.10 11.78
CA ALA A 40 29.72 -42.77 13.19
C ALA A 40 30.10 -41.29 13.37
N TRP A 41 29.18 -40.49 13.92
CA TRP A 41 29.51 -39.19 14.50
C TRP A 41 29.80 -39.38 15.98
N THR A 42 31.09 -39.28 16.32
CA THR A 42 31.60 -39.20 17.69
C THR A 42 31.11 -37.93 18.36
N GLY A 43 30.58 -38.08 19.57
CA GLY A 43 30.06 -36.99 20.39
C GLY A 43 31.14 -36.01 20.83
N ILE A 44 30.79 -34.72 20.78
CA ILE A 44 31.43 -33.67 21.57
C ILE A 44 30.38 -33.20 22.58
N SER A 45 30.60 -33.56 23.84
CA SER A 45 29.87 -33.09 25.00
C SER A 45 30.20 -31.62 25.28
N GLY A 46 29.30 -30.71 24.91
CA GLY A 46 29.32 -29.31 25.29
C GLY A 46 28.33 -29.04 26.43
N SER A 47 28.86 -28.72 27.60
CA SER A 47 28.18 -28.38 28.84
C SER A 47 27.11 -27.29 28.69
N LEU A 48 25.84 -27.65 28.90
CA LEU A 48 24.72 -26.72 29.03
C LEU A 48 24.68 -26.12 30.44
N GLY A 49 25.07 -24.84 30.55
CA GLY A 49 24.81 -24.01 31.71
C GLY A 49 23.30 -23.75 31.84
N LYS A 50 22.70 -24.24 32.93
CA LYS A 50 21.34 -23.93 33.35
C LYS A 50 21.27 -22.47 33.79
N VAL A 51 20.57 -21.62 33.04
CA VAL A 51 20.07 -20.34 33.54
C VAL A 51 18.58 -20.51 33.83
N SER A 52 18.24 -20.59 35.11
CA SER A 52 16.85 -20.57 35.58
C SER A 52 16.32 -19.14 35.46
N ASN A 53 15.20 -18.97 34.75
CA ASN A 53 14.39 -17.76 34.84
C ASN A 53 13.09 -18.10 35.56
N ASN A 54 13.09 -17.88 36.87
CA ASN A 54 11.88 -17.77 37.67
C ASN A 54 11.15 -16.49 37.28
N ARG A 55 9.92 -16.62 36.79
CA ARG A 55 9.00 -15.50 36.57
C ARG A 55 7.70 -15.79 37.32
N SER A 56 7.63 -15.29 38.54
CA SER A 56 6.38 -15.09 39.28
C SER A 56 6.53 -13.85 40.14
N ASN A 57 5.79 -12.80 39.77
CA ASN A 57 5.01 -11.95 40.68
C ASN A 57 4.79 -10.57 40.03
N THR A 58 3.53 -10.33 39.71
CA THR A 58 2.93 -9.00 39.60
C THR A 58 3.03 -8.27 40.93
N PRO A 59 3.24 -6.94 40.90
CA PRO A 59 2.47 -6.08 41.78
C PRO A 59 1.75 -4.96 41.04
N SER A 60 0.51 -4.79 41.46
CA SER A 60 -0.30 -3.59 41.32
C SER A 60 0.37 -2.40 42.02
N VAL A 61 0.59 -1.29 41.30
CA VAL A 61 0.86 0.07 41.83
C VAL A 61 0.30 1.05 40.79
N ASN A 62 -0.84 1.69 41.06
CA ASN A 62 -1.02 3.01 41.70
C ASN A 62 -0.42 4.19 40.93
N ASP A 63 -1.31 5.15 40.66
CA ASP A 63 -1.04 6.51 40.20
C ASP A 63 -0.02 7.21 41.10
N GLN A 64 1.10 7.65 40.54
CA GLN A 64 1.88 8.75 41.10
C GLN A 64 2.80 9.40 40.04
N GLU A 65 2.56 10.70 39.86
CA GLU A 65 3.55 11.77 39.62
C GLU A 65 4.41 11.73 38.34
N TRP A 66 3.90 12.42 37.29
CA TRP A 66 4.73 13.05 36.27
C TRP A 66 5.04 14.50 36.70
N SER A 67 6.05 14.68 37.52
CA SER A 67 6.65 15.99 37.81
C SER A 67 8.17 15.85 37.79
N GLY A 68 8.78 16.10 36.63
CA GLY A 68 10.24 16.20 36.59
C GLY A 68 10.89 16.01 35.25
N LEU A 69 10.48 16.75 34.21
CA LEU A 69 11.33 17.08 33.06
C LEU A 69 10.82 18.37 32.38
N SER A 70 10.88 19.51 33.08
CA SER A 70 10.63 20.84 32.51
C SER A 70 11.85 21.72 32.76
N GLY A 71 12.69 21.90 31.75
CA GLY A 71 13.88 22.76 31.84
C GLY A 71 14.45 23.15 30.48
N ASP A 72 14.87 22.19 29.66
CA ASP A 72 15.86 22.51 28.60
C ASP A 72 15.37 22.41 27.15
N LEU A 73 14.05 22.34 26.89
CA LEU A 73 13.51 22.20 25.53
C LEU A 73 12.67 23.38 25.02
N VAL A 74 12.42 24.39 25.86
CA VAL A 74 11.56 25.54 25.50
C VAL A 74 12.34 26.66 24.79
N GLN A 75 13.68 26.71 24.89
CA GLN A 75 14.47 27.81 24.30
C GLN A 75 14.80 27.65 22.80
N SER A 76 14.51 26.52 22.14
CA SER A 76 14.90 26.31 20.74
C SER A 76 13.81 26.61 19.69
N PHE A 77 12.57 26.95 20.10
CA PHE A 77 11.45 27.14 19.15
C PHE A 77 11.07 28.60 18.87
N ALA A 78 11.57 29.57 19.65
CA ALA A 78 11.20 30.99 19.54
C ALA A 78 12.14 31.84 18.65
N SER A 79 13.17 31.25 18.04
CA SER A 79 14.16 32.00 17.25
C SER A 79 14.18 31.53 15.79
N LEU A 80 13.21 31.98 14.99
CA LEU A 80 13.39 32.05 13.54
C LEU A 80 13.98 33.43 13.21
N PRO A 81 15.14 33.53 12.55
CA PRO A 81 15.66 34.81 12.10
C PRO A 81 14.70 35.41 11.07
N PHE A 82 14.23 36.61 11.37
CA PHE A 82 13.56 37.49 10.42
C PHE A 82 14.60 37.87 9.36
N PHE A 83 14.48 37.32 8.14
CA PHE A 83 15.31 37.76 7.02
C PHE A 83 14.68 39.04 6.43
N PRO A 84 15.29 40.22 6.58
CA PRO A 84 14.86 41.38 5.82
C PRO A 84 15.13 41.10 4.33
N ILE A 85 14.07 41.10 3.52
CA ILE A 85 14.20 41.06 2.06
C ILE A 85 14.55 42.48 1.63
N ASP A 86 15.84 42.70 1.35
CA ASP A 86 16.33 43.96 0.83
C ASP A 86 15.96 44.03 -0.66
N THR A 87 14.97 44.86 -1.00
CA THR A 87 14.55 45.12 -2.39
C THR A 87 15.45 46.21 -2.99
N SER A 88 16.71 45.88 -3.26
CA SER A 88 17.62 46.74 -4.02
C SER A 88 17.81 46.19 -5.44
N THR A 89 17.31 46.96 -6.41
CA THR A 89 17.32 46.70 -7.84
C THR A 89 18.74 46.80 -8.40
N ALA A 90 19.40 45.68 -8.68
CA ALA A 90 20.67 45.66 -9.39
C ALA A 90 20.46 45.49 -10.91
N GLN A 91 20.79 46.55 -11.67
CA GLN A 91 20.95 46.48 -13.13
C GLN A 91 22.19 45.65 -13.47
N ILE A 92 22.03 44.59 -14.27
CA ILE A 92 23.14 43.80 -14.82
C ILE A 92 23.30 44.15 -16.30
N THR A 93 24.44 44.74 -16.62
CA THR A 93 24.91 44.99 -17.99
C THR A 93 25.38 43.69 -18.64
N SER A 94 25.00 43.53 -19.91
CA SER A 94 25.20 42.33 -20.73
C SER A 94 26.56 42.37 -21.44
N SER A 95 27.35 41.31 -21.30
CA SER A 95 28.54 41.07 -22.12
C SER A 95 28.33 39.79 -22.95
N LYS A 96 28.31 39.97 -24.27
CA LYS A 96 28.24 38.92 -25.29
C LYS A 96 29.56 38.14 -25.34
N VAL A 97 29.49 36.81 -25.22
CA VAL A 97 30.52 35.90 -25.75
C VAL A 97 29.80 34.84 -26.58
N ALA A 98 30.19 34.76 -27.86
CA ALA A 98 29.74 33.77 -28.80
C ALA A 98 30.54 32.48 -28.61
N PHE A 99 29.87 31.33 -28.58
CA PHE A 99 30.51 30.04 -28.81
C PHE A 99 29.63 29.21 -29.74
N SER A 100 30.24 28.80 -30.84
CA SER A 100 29.69 27.99 -31.92
C SER A 100 29.91 26.51 -31.67
N GLY A 101 28.90 25.70 -31.98
CA GLY A 101 29.03 24.37 -32.59
C GLY A 101 29.46 23.21 -31.69
N ILE A 102 28.60 22.19 -31.59
CA ILE A 102 28.88 20.82 -32.07
C ILE A 102 27.57 20.01 -31.98
N SER A 103 27.44 19.13 -32.97
CA SER A 103 26.26 18.47 -33.52
C SER A 103 25.76 17.26 -32.71
N ASP A 104 24.48 16.97 -32.96
CA ASP A 104 23.70 15.78 -32.64
C ASP A 104 24.39 14.45 -33.00
N GLN A 105 24.05 13.39 -32.24
CA GLN A 105 23.38 12.16 -32.71
C GLN A 105 23.55 11.04 -31.67
N PHE A 106 22.45 10.49 -31.15
CA PHE A 106 22.28 9.06 -30.82
C PHE A 106 20.84 8.83 -30.29
N LEU A 107 19.95 8.38 -31.18
CA LEU A 107 18.63 7.83 -30.85
C LEU A 107 18.65 6.34 -31.22
N GLY A 108 18.54 5.46 -30.23
CA GLY A 108 18.29 4.03 -30.42
C GLY A 108 16.81 3.71 -30.25
N PRO A 109 16.23 2.76 -31.02
CA PRO A 109 14.81 2.47 -30.99
C PRO A 109 14.41 1.60 -29.79
N ALA A 110 13.26 1.92 -29.21
CA ALA A 110 12.60 1.15 -28.15
C ALA A 110 11.90 -0.08 -28.74
N LEU A 111 12.10 -1.25 -28.11
CA LEU A 111 11.37 -2.47 -28.40
C LEU A 111 9.99 -2.46 -27.71
N PRO A 112 8.95 -3.05 -28.34
CA PRO A 112 7.62 -3.16 -27.75
C PRO A 112 7.59 -4.28 -26.70
N VAL A 113 6.98 -3.97 -25.55
CA VAL A 113 6.65 -4.94 -24.51
C VAL A 113 5.24 -5.46 -24.83
N GLU A 114 5.12 -6.76 -25.09
CA GLU A 114 3.84 -7.43 -25.20
C GLU A 114 3.21 -7.58 -23.80
N GLU A 115 2.04 -6.98 -23.62
CA GLU A 115 1.17 -7.19 -22.46
C GLU A 115 0.22 -8.35 -22.77
N ASP A 116 0.50 -9.52 -22.19
CA ASP A 116 -0.39 -10.69 -22.19
C ASP A 116 -0.85 -10.96 -20.76
N SER A 117 -2.11 -10.63 -20.45
CA SER A 117 -2.98 -11.39 -19.53
C SER A 117 -4.34 -10.68 -19.36
N LEU A 118 -5.27 -10.92 -20.28
CA LEU A 118 -6.70 -10.71 -20.04
C LEU A 118 -7.22 -11.86 -19.16
N GLU A 119 -7.42 -11.62 -17.87
CA GLU A 119 -8.29 -12.45 -17.03
C GLU A 119 -9.73 -11.92 -17.16
N ASP A 120 -10.58 -12.73 -17.80
CA ASP A 120 -11.97 -12.44 -18.12
C ASP A 120 -12.86 -12.50 -16.86
N PRO A 121 -13.44 -11.38 -16.38
CA PRO A 121 -14.13 -11.32 -15.09
C PRO A 121 -15.53 -11.99 -15.08
N ASP A 122 -16.11 -12.30 -16.24
CA ASP A 122 -17.51 -12.73 -16.34
C ASP A 122 -17.74 -14.25 -16.26
N ILE A 123 -16.70 -15.07 -16.45
CA ILE A 123 -16.83 -16.54 -16.36
C ILE A 123 -16.95 -17.02 -14.90
N GLU A 124 -16.43 -16.27 -13.92
CA GLU A 124 -16.45 -16.68 -12.51
C GLU A 124 -17.81 -16.48 -11.81
N SER A 125 -18.61 -15.52 -12.25
CA SER A 125 -19.94 -15.24 -11.67
C SER A 125 -20.95 -16.35 -12.02
N SER A 126 -20.87 -16.91 -13.23
CA SER A 126 -21.72 -18.01 -13.71
C SER A 126 -21.50 -19.33 -12.92
N PHE A 127 -20.23 -19.65 -12.63
CA PHE A 127 -19.88 -20.87 -11.90
C PHE A 127 -20.34 -20.83 -10.44
N PHE A 128 -20.38 -19.65 -9.82
CA PHE A 128 -20.78 -19.46 -8.43
C PHE A 128 -22.28 -19.74 -8.21
N TRP A 129 -23.14 -19.34 -9.15
CA TRP A 129 -24.57 -19.70 -9.12
C TRP A 129 -24.78 -21.21 -9.25
N ARG A 130 -24.00 -21.88 -10.10
CA ARG A 130 -24.12 -23.32 -10.35
C ARG A 130 -23.77 -24.19 -9.14
N MET A 131 -22.82 -23.75 -8.30
CA MET A 131 -22.47 -24.44 -7.04
C MET A 131 -23.54 -24.26 -5.96
N GLN A 132 -24.12 -23.06 -5.79
CA GLN A 132 -25.22 -22.85 -4.83
C GLN A 132 -26.51 -23.60 -5.22
N SER A 133 -26.77 -23.78 -6.51
CA SER A 133 -27.93 -24.55 -6.99
C SER A 133 -27.83 -26.05 -6.70
N PHE A 134 -26.62 -26.61 -6.58
CA PHE A 134 -26.43 -28.04 -6.33
C PHE A 134 -26.66 -28.43 -4.85
N GLU A 135 -26.37 -27.53 -3.91
CA GLU A 135 -26.57 -27.77 -2.47
C GLU A 135 -28.00 -27.45 -1.98
N ARG A 136 -28.82 -26.68 -2.72
CA ARG A 136 -30.22 -26.38 -2.34
C ARG A 136 -31.25 -27.47 -2.67
N ASN A 137 -30.92 -28.46 -3.51
CA ASN A 137 -31.87 -29.49 -3.95
C ASN A 137 -32.05 -30.69 -2.99
N ALA A 138 -31.55 -30.62 -1.74
CA ALA A 138 -31.58 -31.75 -0.81
C ALA A 138 -32.61 -31.66 0.34
N VAL A 139 -33.37 -30.58 0.48
CA VAL A 139 -34.43 -30.48 1.52
C VAL A 139 -35.60 -29.66 0.97
N HIS A 140 -36.60 -30.35 0.40
CA HIS A 140 -37.93 -29.80 0.16
C HIS A 140 -38.89 -30.41 1.20
N THR A 141 -39.21 -29.63 2.22
CA THR A 141 -40.41 -29.82 3.04
C THR A 141 -41.26 -28.57 2.81
N GLU A 142 -42.51 -28.77 2.41
CA GLU A 142 -43.46 -27.70 2.10
C GLU A 142 -43.88 -26.90 3.35
N PRO A 143 -44.39 -25.66 3.19
CA PRO A 143 -44.62 -24.72 4.27
C PRO A 143 -46.09 -24.70 4.73
N ASP A 144 -46.30 -24.61 6.05
CA ASP A 144 -47.57 -24.21 6.63
C ASP A 144 -47.49 -22.74 7.11
N GLU A 145 -48.40 -21.97 6.52
CA GLU A 145 -49.24 -20.88 7.05
C GLU A 145 -48.73 -19.89 8.13
N GLU A 146 -48.77 -18.61 7.70
CA GLU A 146 -49.33 -17.43 8.38
C GLU A 146 -48.88 -17.08 9.81
N SER A 147 -48.10 -15.99 9.92
CA SER A 147 -48.39 -14.95 10.92
C SER A 147 -47.89 -13.59 10.45
N ASP A 148 -48.84 -12.67 10.37
CA ASP A 148 -48.70 -11.26 10.04
C ASP A 148 -48.21 -10.51 11.30
N VAL A 149 -46.96 -10.02 11.27
CA VAL A 149 -46.40 -9.18 12.33
C VAL A 149 -45.85 -7.91 11.69
N SER A 150 -46.61 -6.83 11.84
CA SER A 150 -46.23 -5.48 11.48
C SER A 150 -45.05 -5.00 12.33
N PHE A 151 -43.85 -5.07 11.74
CA PHE A 151 -42.62 -4.55 12.33
C PHE A 151 -42.42 -3.11 11.85
N SER A 152 -42.47 -2.16 12.78
CA SER A 152 -42.30 -0.73 12.50
C SER A 152 -40.86 -0.41 12.13
N ASP A 153 -40.66 0.01 10.88
CA ASP A 153 -39.41 0.38 10.21
C ASP A 153 -38.91 1.79 10.59
N GLU A 154 -38.69 2.04 11.89
CA GLU A 154 -37.96 3.22 12.33
C GLU A 154 -36.99 2.81 13.44
N ASP A 155 -35.79 2.35 13.06
CA ASP A 155 -34.58 2.73 13.78
C ASP A 155 -33.28 2.33 13.06
N ASN A 156 -32.44 3.34 12.86
CA ASN A 156 -30.98 3.23 12.80
C ASN A 156 -30.34 2.65 11.51
N VAL A 157 -30.62 3.29 10.37
CA VAL A 157 -29.79 3.16 9.16
C VAL A 157 -28.50 3.97 9.33
N GLN A 158 -27.56 3.46 10.12
CA GLN A 158 -26.18 3.91 10.08
C GLN A 158 -25.61 3.66 8.67
N PRO A 159 -24.96 4.65 8.02
CA PRO A 159 -24.49 4.49 6.64
C PRO A 159 -23.50 3.31 6.53
N ARG A 160 -23.91 2.30 5.73
CA ARG A 160 -23.23 1.00 5.53
C ARG A 160 -21.78 1.08 5.03
N TYR A 161 -21.29 2.26 4.66
CA TYR A 161 -19.94 2.47 4.11
C TYR A 161 -18.80 2.25 5.12
N TYR A 162 -19.06 2.34 6.43
CA TYR A 162 -18.04 2.15 7.48
C TYR A 162 -17.79 0.68 7.87
N ARG A 163 -18.48 -0.29 7.25
CA ARG A 163 -18.45 -1.70 7.66
C ARG A 163 -17.31 -2.52 7.03
N THR A 164 -16.72 -2.07 5.92
CA THR A 164 -15.75 -2.87 5.13
C THR A 164 -14.37 -3.03 5.80
N GLU A 165 -13.86 -2.01 6.48
CA GLU A 165 -12.61 -2.12 7.25
C GLU A 165 -12.81 -2.99 8.50
N LYS A 166 -13.98 -2.87 9.14
CA LYS A 166 -14.34 -3.70 10.29
C LYS A 166 -14.47 -5.17 9.88
N SER A 167 -15.18 -5.49 8.80
CA SER A 167 -15.34 -6.87 8.33
C SER A 167 -13.99 -7.49 7.97
N SER A 168 -13.10 -6.78 7.27
CA SER A 168 -11.77 -7.29 6.92
C SER A 168 -10.90 -7.58 8.14
N LYS A 169 -11.01 -6.81 9.22
CA LYS A 169 -10.30 -7.09 10.49
C LYS A 169 -10.88 -8.32 11.20
N LEU A 170 -12.21 -8.44 11.24
CA LEU A 170 -12.89 -9.56 11.88
C LEU A 170 -12.65 -10.87 11.12
N VAL A 171 -12.73 -10.86 9.79
CA VAL A 171 -12.43 -12.00 8.91
C VAL A 171 -11.00 -12.50 9.12
N ARG A 172 -10.03 -11.59 9.24
CA ARG A 172 -8.64 -11.95 9.58
C ARG A 172 -8.54 -12.62 10.94
N GLY A 173 -9.18 -12.04 11.96
CA GLY A 173 -9.21 -12.63 13.30
C GLY A 173 -9.90 -13.99 13.36
N HIS A 174 -10.91 -14.23 12.52
CA HIS A 174 -11.58 -15.53 12.40
C HIS A 174 -10.73 -16.56 11.65
N THR A 175 -10.06 -16.13 10.58
CA THR A 175 -9.08 -16.97 9.85
C THR A 175 -7.98 -17.46 10.79
N GLN A 176 -7.47 -16.60 11.67
CA GLN A 176 -6.48 -16.96 12.69
C GLN A 176 -7.00 -17.98 13.71
N GLN A 177 -8.30 -17.92 14.06
CA GLN A 177 -8.92 -18.91 14.95
C GLN A 177 -9.00 -20.28 14.26
N LEU A 178 -9.45 -20.33 13.01
CA LEU A 178 -9.59 -21.59 12.25
C LEU A 178 -8.25 -22.26 11.93
N THR A 179 -7.21 -21.46 11.66
CA THR A 179 -5.87 -21.98 11.39
C THR A 179 -5.08 -22.34 12.66
N GLY A 180 -5.55 -21.92 13.84
CA GLY A 180 -4.86 -22.14 15.11
C GLY A 180 -3.51 -21.41 15.24
N ALA A 181 -3.16 -20.54 14.29
CA ALA A 181 -1.88 -19.85 14.23
C ALA A 181 -2.08 -18.35 13.95
N LYS A 182 -1.15 -17.52 14.44
CA LYS A 182 -1.03 -16.14 13.96
C LYS A 182 -0.44 -16.19 12.55
N VAL A 183 -1.29 -16.40 11.55
CA VAL A 183 -0.93 -16.43 10.12
C VAL A 183 -0.66 -15.01 9.61
N ASP A 184 0.21 -14.26 10.28
CA ASP A 184 0.60 -12.93 9.84
C ASP A 184 1.76 -12.98 8.84
N VAL A 185 2.59 -14.03 8.91
CA VAL A 185 3.63 -14.41 7.93
C VAL A 185 3.81 -15.93 8.03
N PRO A 186 3.49 -16.72 6.99
CA PRO A 186 3.91 -18.12 6.98
C PRO A 186 5.43 -18.13 6.88
N THR A 187 6.13 -18.50 7.95
CA THR A 187 7.58 -18.69 7.90
C THR A 187 7.89 -19.86 6.98
N ALA A 188 8.99 -19.77 6.21
CA ALA A 188 9.46 -20.84 5.32
C ALA A 188 9.68 -22.17 6.07
N THR A 189 9.93 -22.14 7.38
CA THR A 189 9.96 -23.30 8.28
C THR A 189 8.56 -23.79 8.67
N GLY A 190 7.58 -23.63 7.77
CA GLY A 190 6.15 -23.68 8.07
C GLY A 190 5.71 -24.94 8.82
N HIS A 191 4.75 -24.77 9.72
CA HIS A 191 4.03 -25.89 10.32
C HIS A 191 3.38 -26.68 9.17
N PRO A 192 3.75 -27.95 8.91
CA PRO A 192 3.27 -28.73 7.75
C PRO A 192 1.74 -28.86 7.68
N THR A 193 1.07 -28.55 8.78
CA THR A 193 -0.37 -28.68 8.98
C THR A 193 -1.18 -27.52 8.41
N LEU A 194 -0.56 -26.39 8.03
CA LEU A 194 -1.28 -25.19 7.56
C LEU A 194 -1.61 -25.19 6.05
N PHE A 195 -0.91 -26.02 5.27
CA PHE A 195 -1.04 -26.07 3.82
C PHE A 195 -1.64 -27.42 3.38
N PRO A 196 -2.54 -27.44 2.39
CA PRO A 196 -2.98 -28.68 1.80
C PRO A 196 -1.83 -29.28 0.99
N THR A 197 -1.73 -30.60 1.02
CA THR A 197 -0.86 -31.33 0.11
C THR A 197 -1.38 -31.22 -1.32
N GLN A 198 -0.48 -31.30 -2.31
CA GLN A 198 -0.90 -31.27 -3.73
C GLN A 198 -1.88 -32.41 -4.06
N PHE A 199 -1.76 -33.55 -3.38
CA PHE A 199 -2.69 -34.67 -3.49
C PHE A 199 -4.10 -34.30 -3.02
N GLU A 200 -4.25 -33.64 -1.87
CA GLU A 200 -5.56 -33.16 -1.37
C GLU A 200 -6.20 -32.18 -2.36
N VAL A 201 -5.43 -31.21 -2.86
CA VAL A 201 -5.91 -30.21 -3.82
C VAL A 201 -6.37 -30.87 -5.12
N ASN A 202 -5.55 -31.75 -5.71
CA ASN A 202 -5.86 -32.44 -6.96
C ASN A 202 -7.04 -33.40 -6.81
N ARG A 203 -7.11 -34.13 -5.68
CA ARG A 203 -8.21 -35.05 -5.40
C ARG A 203 -9.53 -34.30 -5.29
N TYR A 204 -9.57 -33.19 -4.56
CA TYR A 204 -10.77 -32.36 -4.46
C TYR A 204 -11.16 -31.74 -5.81
N ALA A 205 -10.18 -31.24 -6.57
CA ALA A 205 -10.44 -30.68 -7.90
C ALA A 205 -11.03 -31.71 -8.89
N ALA A 206 -10.66 -32.99 -8.76
CA ALA A 206 -11.16 -34.07 -9.60
C ALA A 206 -12.56 -34.56 -9.20
N THR A 207 -12.84 -34.67 -7.89
CA THR A 207 -14.11 -35.26 -7.42
C THR A 207 -15.19 -34.22 -7.14
N GLY A 208 -14.82 -32.99 -6.77
CA GLY A 208 -15.74 -31.98 -6.25
C GLY A 208 -16.37 -32.34 -4.89
N ASP A 209 -15.96 -33.46 -4.27
CA ASP A 209 -16.59 -33.98 -3.05
C ASP A 209 -16.31 -33.07 -1.83
N PRO A 210 -17.33 -32.45 -1.22
CA PRO A 210 -17.17 -31.59 -0.04
C PRO A 210 -16.50 -32.29 1.15
N GLN A 211 -16.58 -33.61 1.25
CA GLN A 211 -15.96 -34.36 2.35
C GLN A 211 -14.44 -34.43 2.23
N LEU A 212 -13.91 -34.33 1.01
CA LEU A 212 -12.49 -34.35 0.68
C LEU A 212 -11.89 -32.94 0.56
N GLY A 213 -12.73 -31.90 0.55
CA GLY A 213 -12.33 -30.51 0.44
C GLY A 213 -11.94 -29.85 1.77
N PRO A 214 -11.69 -28.53 1.75
CA PRO A 214 -11.42 -27.78 2.96
C PRO A 214 -12.63 -27.75 3.90
N LYS A 215 -12.38 -27.81 5.22
CA LYS A 215 -13.39 -27.79 6.28
C LYS A 215 -12.95 -26.82 7.38
N ALA A 216 -13.89 -26.31 8.17
CA ALA A 216 -13.57 -25.44 9.31
C ALA A 216 -12.62 -26.12 10.32
N SER A 217 -12.78 -27.42 10.56
CA SER A 217 -11.91 -28.22 11.44
C SER A 217 -10.55 -28.57 10.84
N ASN A 218 -10.39 -28.45 9.51
CA ASN A 218 -9.15 -28.73 8.78
C ASN A 218 -8.87 -27.58 7.80
N PHE A 219 -8.74 -26.38 8.36
CA PHE A 219 -8.70 -25.15 7.59
C PHE A 219 -7.29 -24.90 7.02
N LYS A 220 -7.01 -25.50 5.86
CA LYS A 220 -5.72 -25.39 5.17
C LYS A 220 -5.81 -24.44 3.97
N ILE A 221 -4.90 -23.48 3.88
CA ILE A 221 -4.89 -22.46 2.83
C ILE A 221 -3.94 -22.89 1.71
N GLU A 222 -4.39 -22.87 0.45
CA GLU A 222 -3.52 -23.13 -0.69
C GLU A 222 -2.89 -21.81 -1.18
N LEU A 223 -1.55 -21.69 -1.11
CA LEU A 223 -0.80 -20.50 -1.54
C LEU A 223 0.01 -20.74 -2.83
N SER A 224 -0.41 -21.69 -3.67
CA SER A 224 0.23 -22.02 -4.95
C SER A 224 0.18 -20.86 -5.98
N GLU A 225 0.83 -21.05 -7.14
CA GLU A 225 0.88 -20.08 -8.24
C GLU A 225 -0.50 -19.73 -8.80
N LYS A 226 -1.53 -20.55 -8.61
CA LYS A 226 -2.89 -20.24 -9.06
C LYS A 226 -3.74 -19.84 -7.86
N PHE A 227 -4.27 -18.63 -7.87
CA PHE A 227 -5.07 -18.12 -6.75
C PHE A 227 -6.49 -18.70 -6.76
N ALA A 228 -7.05 -18.83 -7.97
CA ALA A 228 -8.42 -19.24 -8.22
C ALA A 228 -8.61 -20.76 -8.31
N THR A 229 -7.89 -21.54 -7.50
CA THR A 229 -8.08 -22.99 -7.43
C THR A 229 -9.45 -23.35 -6.86
N GLN A 230 -9.98 -24.51 -7.23
CA GLN A 230 -11.25 -25.01 -6.68
C GLN A 230 -11.18 -25.15 -5.15
N TRP A 231 -10.01 -25.53 -4.62
CA TRP A 231 -9.75 -25.57 -3.18
C TRP A 231 -9.99 -24.21 -2.52
N ASN A 232 -9.33 -23.15 -2.99
CA ASN A 232 -9.49 -21.81 -2.43
C ASN A 232 -10.91 -21.25 -2.64
N LYS A 233 -11.58 -21.58 -3.75
CA LYS A 233 -12.99 -21.22 -3.99
C LYS A 233 -13.90 -21.82 -2.91
N ARG A 234 -13.76 -23.12 -2.59
CA ARG A 234 -14.52 -23.75 -1.51
C ARG A 234 -14.12 -23.23 -0.14
N LEU A 235 -12.83 -23.05 0.12
CA LEU A 235 -12.31 -22.52 1.38
C LEU A 235 -12.93 -21.15 1.72
N ILE A 236 -13.15 -20.30 0.72
CA ILE A 236 -13.81 -19.00 0.91
C ILE A 236 -15.24 -19.15 1.41
N ILE A 237 -16.00 -20.11 0.85
CA ILE A 237 -17.38 -20.39 1.24
C ILE A 237 -17.40 -20.96 2.67
N VAL A 238 -16.56 -21.97 2.94
CA VAL A 238 -16.45 -22.61 4.27
C VAL A 238 -16.13 -21.58 5.35
N LEU A 239 -15.24 -20.63 5.09
CA LEU A 239 -14.96 -19.57 6.04
C LEU A 239 -16.18 -18.65 6.26
N ALA A 240 -16.89 -18.27 5.20
CA ALA A 240 -18.04 -17.38 5.31
C ALA A 240 -19.19 -18.04 6.08
N ASP A 241 -19.46 -19.32 5.81
CA ASP A 241 -20.45 -20.12 6.53
C ASP A 241 -20.11 -20.23 8.01
N ASP A 242 -18.88 -20.63 8.35
CA ASP A 242 -18.43 -20.76 9.74
C ASP A 242 -18.44 -19.40 10.48
N PHE A 243 -18.05 -18.33 9.78
CA PHE A 243 -18.06 -16.97 10.32
C PHE A 243 -19.48 -16.51 10.71
N ILE A 244 -20.48 -16.82 9.89
CA ILE A 244 -21.90 -16.50 10.17
C ILE A 244 -22.45 -17.43 11.25
N ALA A 245 -22.16 -18.72 11.17
CA ALA A 245 -22.63 -19.73 12.14
C ALA A 245 -22.16 -19.42 13.57
N CYS A 246 -20.96 -18.86 13.74
CA CYS A 246 -20.42 -18.46 15.04
C CYS A 246 -21.27 -17.38 15.75
N ARG A 247 -22.06 -16.57 15.02
CA ARG A 247 -22.89 -15.43 15.50
C ARG A 247 -22.17 -14.34 16.32
N LYS A 248 -20.90 -14.55 16.69
CA LYS A 248 -20.06 -13.66 17.52
C LYS A 248 -19.91 -12.24 16.98
N TYR A 249 -20.05 -12.07 15.67
CA TYR A 249 -19.74 -10.82 14.97
C TYR A 249 -20.99 -10.01 14.55
N GLY A 250 -22.20 -10.53 14.79
CA GLY A 250 -23.45 -9.87 14.38
C GLY A 250 -23.63 -9.75 12.86
N TYR A 251 -23.13 -10.73 12.11
CA TYR A 251 -23.37 -10.86 10.67
C TYR A 251 -24.37 -11.98 10.42
N ASP A 252 -25.17 -11.83 9.37
CA ASP A 252 -26.20 -12.79 8.97
C ASP A 252 -25.91 -13.38 7.58
N VAL A 253 -26.83 -14.23 7.10
CA VAL A 253 -26.75 -14.87 5.78
C VAL A 253 -26.70 -13.84 4.63
N ARG A 254 -27.29 -12.65 4.81
CA ARG A 254 -27.32 -11.59 3.79
C ARG A 254 -25.94 -10.94 3.62
N ASP A 255 -25.05 -11.10 4.59
CA ASP A 255 -23.67 -10.60 4.53
C ASP A 255 -22.66 -11.64 4.01
N HIS A 256 -23.09 -12.86 3.65
CA HIS A 256 -22.23 -13.96 3.19
C HIS A 256 -21.28 -13.54 2.05
N GLU A 257 -21.80 -12.90 1.00
CA GLU A 257 -20.98 -12.46 -0.14
C GLU A 257 -19.92 -11.43 0.25
N LYS A 258 -20.25 -10.53 1.19
CA LYS A 258 -19.30 -9.51 1.69
C LYS A 258 -18.15 -10.16 2.45
N ILE A 259 -18.45 -11.21 3.23
CA ILE A 259 -17.45 -11.99 3.96
C ILE A 259 -16.55 -12.75 2.97
N CYS A 260 -17.14 -13.40 1.96
CA CYS A 260 -16.40 -14.04 0.87
C CYS A 260 -15.43 -13.07 0.19
N LYS A 261 -15.89 -11.87 -0.17
CA LYS A 261 -15.08 -10.83 -0.82
C LYS A 261 -13.95 -10.33 0.09
N ALA A 262 -14.24 -10.12 1.37
CA ALA A 262 -13.24 -9.71 2.36
C ALA A 262 -12.16 -10.78 2.54
N PHE A 263 -12.55 -12.05 2.64
CA PHE A 263 -11.62 -13.15 2.79
C PHE A 263 -10.81 -13.44 1.53
N ARG A 264 -11.42 -13.35 0.34
CA ARG A 264 -10.69 -13.40 -0.95
C ARG A 264 -9.57 -12.36 -1.00
N THR A 265 -9.86 -11.13 -0.56
CA THR A 265 -8.85 -10.07 -0.47
C THR A 265 -7.74 -10.43 0.53
N HIS A 266 -8.11 -11.03 1.66
CA HIS A 266 -7.14 -11.50 2.66
C HIS A 266 -6.24 -12.61 2.10
N LEU A 267 -6.78 -13.60 1.39
CA LEU A 267 -6.01 -14.67 0.77
C LEU A 267 -4.99 -14.12 -0.26
N LYS A 268 -5.38 -13.14 -1.09
CA LYS A 268 -4.44 -12.49 -2.03
C LYS A 268 -3.26 -11.86 -1.29
N LEU A 269 -3.53 -11.22 -0.16
CA LEU A 269 -2.50 -10.64 0.70
C LEU A 269 -1.59 -11.72 1.34
N LEU A 270 -2.18 -12.82 1.83
CA LEU A 270 -1.41 -13.93 2.42
C LEU A 270 -0.48 -14.56 1.38
N ARG A 271 -0.97 -14.82 0.17
CA ARG A 271 -0.16 -15.31 -0.94
C ARG A 271 0.97 -14.36 -1.27
N LYS A 272 0.69 -13.05 -1.40
CA LYS A 272 1.73 -12.04 -1.66
C LYS A 272 2.84 -12.12 -0.60
N LYS A 273 2.47 -12.18 0.68
CA LYS A 273 3.44 -12.27 1.79
C LYS A 273 4.23 -13.57 1.76
N PHE A 274 3.59 -14.68 1.43
CA PHE A 274 4.22 -15.99 1.32
C PHE A 274 5.25 -16.04 0.18
N LEU A 275 4.89 -15.55 -1.00
CA LEU A 275 5.83 -15.44 -2.11
C LEU A 275 7.00 -14.51 -1.75
N GLN A 276 6.71 -13.36 -1.11
CA GLN A 276 7.74 -12.45 -0.61
C GLN A 276 8.66 -13.05 0.47
N SER A 277 8.21 -14.08 1.19
CA SER A 277 9.04 -14.78 2.18
C SER A 277 9.79 -15.97 1.59
N MET A 278 9.39 -16.45 0.41
CA MET A 278 10.09 -17.51 -0.33
C MET A 278 11.15 -16.93 -1.26
N GLU A 279 10.93 -15.71 -1.75
CA GLU A 279 11.98 -14.91 -2.38
C GLU A 279 12.96 -14.48 -1.27
N ASP A 280 14.01 -15.26 -1.05
CA ASP A 280 15.05 -15.03 -0.03
C ASP A 280 15.71 -13.64 -0.15
N ASP A 281 15.52 -12.94 -1.27
CA ASP A 281 15.82 -11.54 -1.45
C ASP A 281 14.68 -10.84 -2.21
N ILE A 282 13.90 -9.99 -1.52
CA ILE A 282 13.07 -9.01 -2.24
C ILE A 282 14.05 -8.14 -3.03
N PRO A 283 13.99 -8.11 -4.37
CA PRO A 283 14.94 -7.34 -5.16
C PRO A 283 14.98 -5.91 -4.65
N GLN A 284 16.18 -5.37 -4.39
CA GLN A 284 16.35 -4.01 -3.86
C GLN A 284 15.53 -2.98 -4.67
N ASN A 285 15.44 -3.19 -5.98
CA ASN A 285 14.61 -2.41 -6.91
C ASN A 285 13.12 -2.38 -6.53
N GLN A 286 12.54 -3.48 -6.04
CA GLN A 286 11.15 -3.54 -5.60
C GLN A 286 10.95 -2.80 -4.29
N LEU A 287 11.87 -2.93 -3.33
CA LEU A 287 11.84 -2.15 -2.09
C LEU A 287 11.91 -0.65 -2.37
N ASP A 288 12.76 -0.24 -3.30
CA ASP A 288 12.91 1.17 -3.66
C ASP A 288 11.69 1.70 -4.44
N ARG A 289 11.07 0.88 -5.31
CA ARG A 289 9.78 1.19 -5.94
C ARG A 289 8.66 1.34 -4.92
N ASP A 290 8.58 0.45 -3.94
CA ASP A 290 7.56 0.50 -2.89
C ASP A 290 7.76 1.71 -1.96
N LYS A 291 9.01 2.02 -1.59
CA LYS A 291 9.37 3.25 -0.86
C LYS A 291 9.00 4.50 -1.67
N ALA A 292 9.31 4.53 -2.97
CA ALA A 292 8.95 5.64 -3.84
C ALA A 292 7.42 5.82 -3.92
N ARG A 293 6.68 4.72 -4.11
CA ARG A 293 5.21 4.72 -4.13
C ARG A 293 4.62 5.21 -2.81
N ALA A 294 5.15 4.76 -1.68
CA ALA A 294 4.72 5.21 -0.36
C ALA A 294 5.00 6.71 -0.15
N ARG A 295 6.16 7.21 -0.58
CA ARG A 295 6.49 8.65 -0.54
C ARG A 295 5.52 9.47 -1.39
N ASP A 296 5.20 9.01 -2.59
CA ASP A 296 4.26 9.69 -3.49
C ASP A 296 2.83 9.70 -2.94
N ALA A 297 2.37 8.58 -2.36
CA ALA A 297 1.08 8.51 -1.69
C ALA A 297 0.99 9.51 -0.52
N ARG A 298 2.06 9.66 0.28
CA ARG A 298 2.14 10.66 1.35
C ARG A 298 2.07 12.09 0.80
N ARG A 299 2.79 12.40 -0.28
CA ARG A 299 2.75 13.72 -0.94
C ARG A 299 1.34 14.06 -1.44
N ARG A 300 0.66 13.12 -2.09
CA ARG A 300 -0.74 13.28 -2.53
C ARG A 300 -1.66 13.56 -1.35
N SER A 301 -1.59 12.75 -0.30
CA SER A 301 -2.41 12.93 0.91
C SER A 301 -2.18 14.29 1.58
N LEU A 302 -0.92 14.71 1.70
CA LEU A 302 -0.55 16.02 2.25
C LEU A 302 -1.10 17.17 1.38
N PHE A 303 -1.00 17.06 0.06
CA PHE A 303 -1.54 18.06 -0.85
C PHE A 303 -3.06 18.16 -0.77
N SER A 304 -3.77 17.03 -0.81
CA SER A 304 -5.24 16.99 -0.65
C SER A 304 -5.68 17.59 0.68
N ARG A 305 -4.94 17.32 1.77
CA ARG A 305 -5.20 17.93 3.08
C ARG A 305 -5.06 19.45 3.06
N ARG A 306 -4.03 19.98 2.39
CA ARG A 306 -3.84 21.43 2.24
C ARG A 306 -4.94 22.08 1.41
N ILE A 307 -5.42 21.40 0.37
CA ILE A 307 -6.60 21.87 -0.37
C ILE A 307 -7.83 21.89 0.55
N ASN A 308 -8.04 20.84 1.34
CA ASN A 308 -9.19 20.75 2.24
C ASN A 308 -9.15 21.81 3.35
N ILE A 309 -7.97 22.14 3.89
CA ILE A 309 -7.87 23.19 4.91
C ILE A 309 -8.15 24.57 4.30
N CYS A 310 -7.69 24.83 3.08
CA CYS A 310 -8.05 26.07 2.38
C CYS A 310 -9.56 26.17 2.10
N LYS A 311 -10.24 25.05 1.84
CA LYS A 311 -11.71 25.03 1.72
C LYS A 311 -12.41 25.28 3.04
N HIS A 312 -11.81 24.86 4.16
CA HIS A 312 -12.38 25.06 5.49
C HIS A 312 -12.32 26.54 5.90
N TYR A 313 -11.22 27.24 5.58
CA TYR A 313 -11.03 28.66 5.83
C TYR A 313 -11.28 29.53 4.58
N ILE A 314 -12.29 29.17 3.78
CA ILE A 314 -12.54 29.81 2.48
C ILE A 314 -13.03 31.26 2.59
N ASP A 315 -13.54 31.65 3.76
CA ASP A 315 -14.05 33.00 4.05
C ASP A 315 -12.91 34.04 4.09
N ASP A 316 -11.66 33.61 4.31
CA ASP A 316 -10.50 34.49 4.21
C ASP A 316 -10.09 34.70 2.72
N PRO A 317 -10.08 35.95 2.22
CA PRO A 317 -9.77 36.23 0.81
C PRO A 317 -8.38 35.77 0.37
N SER A 318 -7.39 35.82 1.26
CA SER A 318 -6.02 35.39 0.95
C SER A 318 -5.94 33.88 0.80
N ILE A 319 -6.67 33.12 1.63
CA ILE A 319 -6.81 31.66 1.52
C ILE A 319 -7.57 31.30 0.24
N GLN A 320 -8.63 32.04 -0.10
CA GLN A 320 -9.37 31.81 -1.34
C GLN A 320 -8.47 31.98 -2.58
N LYS A 321 -7.67 33.04 -2.61
CA LYS A 321 -6.68 33.27 -3.68
C LYS A 321 -5.64 32.15 -3.74
N PHE A 322 -5.10 31.75 -2.59
CA PHE A 322 -4.14 30.66 -2.51
C PHE A 322 -4.74 29.31 -2.94
N LEU A 323 -6.01 29.04 -2.62
CA LEU A 323 -6.72 27.84 -3.06
C LEU A 323 -6.86 27.77 -4.58
N ARG A 324 -7.15 28.90 -5.25
CA ARG A 324 -7.22 28.95 -6.73
C ARG A 324 -5.88 28.51 -7.32
N ILE A 325 -4.78 29.08 -6.81
CA ILE A 325 -3.42 28.69 -7.22
C ILE A 325 -3.16 27.20 -6.93
N LEU A 326 -3.52 26.70 -5.75
CA LEU A 326 -3.29 25.29 -5.39
C LEU A 326 -4.07 24.30 -6.27
N LYS A 327 -5.26 24.65 -6.78
CA LYS A 327 -6.03 23.75 -7.65
C LYS A 327 -5.35 23.51 -8.99
N ASP A 328 -4.58 24.48 -9.47
CA ASP A 328 -3.86 24.40 -10.75
C ASP A 328 -2.50 23.69 -10.61
N LEU A 329 -2.08 23.40 -9.38
CA LEU A 329 -0.78 22.81 -9.06
C LEU A 329 -0.81 21.30 -8.90
N ASN A 330 0.34 20.66 -9.15
CA ASN A 330 0.54 19.23 -8.93
C ASN A 330 1.00 18.93 -7.50
N TYR A 331 0.54 17.82 -6.91
CA TYR A 331 0.97 17.33 -5.60
C TYR A 331 2.49 17.22 -5.42
N LYS A 332 3.24 17.06 -6.52
CA LYS A 332 4.72 17.03 -6.53
C LYS A 332 5.36 18.27 -5.92
N ILE A 333 4.63 19.39 -5.80
CA ILE A 333 5.11 20.61 -5.14
C ILE A 333 5.33 20.43 -3.62
N CYS A 334 4.66 19.44 -3.02
CA CYS A 334 4.81 19.13 -1.61
C CYS A 334 6.17 18.48 -1.31
N SER A 335 6.72 18.75 -0.12
CA SER A 335 7.96 18.08 0.33
C SER A 335 7.74 16.57 0.39
N GLY A 336 8.79 15.82 0.07
CA GLY A 336 8.88 14.43 0.51
C GLY A 336 9.04 14.39 2.02
N ASP A 337 8.31 13.49 2.67
CA ASP A 337 8.63 13.07 4.04
C ASP A 337 9.52 11.85 3.94
N GLU A 338 10.74 11.97 4.42
CA GLU A 338 11.64 10.83 4.61
C GLU A 338 11.44 10.27 6.02
N THR A 339 11.36 8.95 6.14
CA THR A 339 11.30 8.28 7.44
C THR A 339 12.70 8.26 8.02
N ALA A 340 12.94 9.10 9.03
CA ALA A 340 14.16 9.11 9.80
C ALA A 340 13.93 8.29 11.08
N HIS A 341 14.73 7.24 11.27
CA HIS A 341 14.79 6.54 12.55
C HIS A 341 15.88 7.20 13.37
N GLU A 342 15.48 8.02 14.34
CA GLU A 342 16.40 8.65 15.26
C GLU A 342 16.13 8.09 16.66
N ARG A 343 17.13 7.41 17.25
CA ARG A 343 17.04 6.80 18.58
C ARG A 343 15.85 5.83 18.73
N GLY A 344 15.59 5.01 17.71
CA GLY A 344 14.49 4.04 17.71
C GLY A 344 13.09 4.63 17.62
N LYS A 345 12.93 5.96 17.57
CA LYS A 345 11.65 6.62 17.35
C LYS A 345 11.51 6.99 15.87
N LEU A 346 10.37 6.61 15.28
CA LEU A 346 10.03 6.95 13.91
C LEU A 346 9.69 8.44 13.82
N ARG A 347 10.58 9.23 13.21
CA ARG A 347 10.36 10.66 12.92
C ARG A 347 10.20 10.87 11.41
N TYR A 348 9.42 11.87 11.05
CA TYR A 348 9.25 12.27 9.66
C TYR A 348 10.06 13.54 9.42
N ALA A 349 11.13 13.40 8.64
CA ALA A 349 12.00 14.50 8.24
C ALA A 349 11.39 15.21 7.03
N ILE A 350 11.18 16.51 7.14
CA ILE A 350 10.83 17.35 6.00
C ILE A 350 12.10 17.63 5.22
N VAL A 351 12.19 17.07 4.01
CA VAL A 351 13.28 17.36 3.08
C VAL A 351 12.80 18.42 2.09
N GLN A 352 13.57 19.50 1.95
CA GLN A 352 13.21 20.61 1.08
C GLN A 352 13.91 20.47 -0.28
N PRO A 353 13.19 20.45 -1.42
CA PRO A 353 13.80 20.50 -2.73
C PRO A 353 14.61 21.78 -2.91
N LYS A 354 15.83 21.64 -3.42
CA LYS A 354 16.76 22.75 -3.65
C LYS A 354 16.15 23.87 -4.48
N TRP A 355 15.27 23.52 -5.41
CA TRP A 355 14.67 24.45 -6.35
C TRP A 355 13.53 25.28 -5.77
N ARG A 356 12.95 24.91 -4.63
CA ARG A 356 11.71 25.52 -4.13
C ARG A 356 11.98 26.75 -3.25
N ASN A 357 11.17 27.79 -3.42
CA ASN A 357 11.28 29.01 -2.61
C ASN A 357 10.98 28.72 -1.11
N PRO A 358 11.86 29.10 -0.18
CA PRO A 358 11.61 29.00 1.27
C PRO A 358 10.32 29.69 1.74
N GLN A 359 9.91 30.80 1.12
CA GLN A 359 8.68 31.50 1.47
C GLN A 359 7.43 30.63 1.23
N LEU A 360 7.41 29.86 0.13
CA LEU A 360 6.33 28.91 -0.14
C LEU A 360 6.30 27.79 0.92
N HIS A 361 7.47 27.33 1.37
CA HIS A 361 7.54 26.36 2.46
C HIS A 361 6.90 26.90 3.74
N PHE A 362 7.15 28.16 4.07
CA PHE A 362 6.52 28.83 5.21
C PHE A 362 4.98 28.88 5.08
N GLN A 363 4.44 29.26 3.91
CA GLN A 363 2.98 29.23 3.69
C GLN A 363 2.39 27.82 3.86
N PHE A 364 3.08 26.80 3.36
CA PHE A 364 2.67 25.41 3.57
C PHE A 364 2.68 24.97 5.03
N ARG A 365 3.61 25.49 5.85
CA ARG A 365 3.60 25.22 7.29
C ARG A 365 2.42 25.87 8.00
N ILE A 366 2.00 27.06 7.58
CA ILE A 366 0.79 27.70 8.11
C ILE A 366 -0.42 26.81 7.83
N LEU A 367 -0.60 26.33 6.59
CA LEU A 367 -1.68 25.40 6.25
C LEU A 367 -1.63 24.10 7.05
N ASP A 368 -0.43 23.53 7.22
CA ASP A 368 -0.27 22.30 8.01
C ASP A 368 -0.66 22.54 9.49
N ARG A 369 -0.40 23.72 10.05
CA ARG A 369 -0.78 24.11 11.42
C ARG A 369 -2.27 24.42 11.55
N LEU A 370 -2.89 25.10 10.58
CA LEU A 370 -4.35 25.23 10.50
C LEU A 370 -5.03 23.87 10.49
N HIS A 371 -4.45 22.88 9.79
CA HIS A 371 -4.99 21.54 9.85
C HIS A 371 -4.91 20.95 11.26
N LEU A 372 -3.81 21.19 12.00
CA LEU A 372 -3.70 20.74 13.39
C LEU A 372 -4.76 21.38 14.29
N SER A 373 -5.03 22.68 14.15
CA SER A 373 -6.05 23.36 14.97
C SER A 373 -7.44 22.73 14.77
N THR A 374 -7.81 22.37 13.54
CA THR A 374 -9.09 21.66 13.27
C THR A 374 -9.15 20.25 13.85
N ARG A 375 -8.00 19.68 14.25
CA ARG A 375 -7.92 18.34 14.84
C ARG A 375 -7.93 18.36 16.35
N ILE A 376 -7.86 19.51 16.99
CA ILE A 376 -7.86 19.63 18.45
C ILE A 376 -9.27 19.98 18.90
N THR A 377 -9.81 19.19 19.82
CA THR A 377 -11.11 19.43 20.42
C THR A 377 -10.92 20.21 21.70
N GLU A 378 -11.54 21.38 21.77
CA GLU A 378 -11.70 22.14 23.01
C GLU A 378 -12.90 21.58 23.81
N PRO A 379 -12.86 21.60 25.15
CA PRO A 379 -11.82 22.18 26.03
C PRO A 379 -10.68 21.20 26.38
N GLU A 380 -10.78 19.92 26.04
CA GLU A 380 -9.88 18.88 26.54
C GLU A 380 -8.48 18.86 25.90
N HIS A 381 -8.26 19.68 24.87
CA HIS A 381 -7.04 19.71 24.05
C HIS A 381 -6.65 18.34 23.47
N ARG A 382 -7.64 17.47 23.24
CA ARG A 382 -7.43 16.13 22.68
C ARG A 382 -7.56 16.14 21.17
N PHE A 383 -6.79 15.27 20.51
CA PHE A 383 -6.97 15.07 19.09
C PHE A 383 -8.30 14.36 18.79
N THR A 384 -9.00 14.83 17.76
CA THR A 384 -10.19 14.16 17.22
C THR A 384 -9.87 12.73 16.78
N ARG A 385 -10.90 11.88 16.82
CA ARG A 385 -10.82 10.44 16.51
C ARG A 385 -9.96 10.15 15.27
N GLY A 386 -9.03 9.20 15.42
CA GLY A 386 -8.13 8.73 14.38
C GLY A 386 -6.67 8.85 14.79
N ALA A 387 -5.74 8.55 13.87
CA ALA A 387 -4.32 8.76 14.15
C ALA A 387 -4.04 10.26 14.33
N ALA A 388 -3.33 10.61 15.41
CA ALA A 388 -2.83 11.96 15.61
C ALA A 388 -1.94 12.36 14.43
N PRO A 389 -2.01 13.63 13.97
CA PRO A 389 -1.09 14.14 12.98
C PRO A 389 0.36 13.88 13.40
N ARG A 390 1.15 13.31 12.48
CA ARG A 390 2.54 12.98 12.75
C ARG A 390 3.35 14.26 12.90
N VAL A 391 4.18 14.34 13.94
CA VAL A 391 5.16 15.40 14.11
C VAL A 391 6.18 15.31 12.97
N ARG A 392 6.35 16.41 12.24
CA ARG A 392 7.31 16.54 11.13
C ARG A 392 8.39 17.50 11.56
N VAL A 393 9.65 17.05 11.50
CA VAL A 393 10.82 17.81 11.93
C VAL A 393 11.49 18.38 10.68
N THR A 394 11.82 19.67 10.71
CA THR A 394 12.63 20.30 9.67
C THR A 394 14.03 19.71 9.69
N THR A 395 14.54 19.35 8.52
CA THR A 395 15.91 18.86 8.38
C THR A 395 16.68 19.73 7.42
N ASP A 396 17.99 19.82 7.63
CA ASP A 396 18.90 20.53 6.71
C ASP A 396 19.21 19.70 5.45
N ARG A 397 18.57 18.53 5.32
CA ARG A 397 18.71 17.68 4.14
C ARG A 397 18.04 18.38 2.95
N ILE A 398 18.79 18.47 1.87
CA ILE A 398 18.34 19.03 0.59
C ILE A 398 17.87 17.88 -0.30
N ASP A 399 16.66 18.02 -0.85
CA ASP A 399 16.14 17.10 -1.85
C ASP A 399 16.61 17.56 -3.25
N HIS A 400 17.22 16.63 -3.98
CA HIS A 400 17.73 16.86 -5.34
C HIS A 400 16.71 16.50 -6.42
N THR A 401 15.43 16.33 -6.08
CA THR A 401 14.37 16.16 -7.06
C THR A 401 14.36 17.26 -8.12
N ASP A 402 14.03 16.87 -9.35
CA ASP A 402 13.95 17.79 -10.47
C ASP A 402 12.88 18.88 -10.24
N PRO A 403 13.14 20.11 -10.69
CA PRO A 403 12.17 21.20 -10.64
C PRO A 403 10.94 20.88 -11.49
N ILE A 404 9.76 21.28 -11.01
CA ILE A 404 8.51 21.12 -11.75
C ILE A 404 8.42 22.26 -12.78
N PRO A 405 8.21 21.98 -14.07
CA PRO A 405 8.04 23.03 -15.08
C PRO A 405 6.65 23.68 -14.97
N GLY A 406 6.54 24.93 -15.42
CA GLY A 406 5.28 25.68 -15.49
C GLY A 406 4.85 26.34 -14.18
N LEU A 407 5.71 26.40 -13.16
CA LEU A 407 5.37 27.09 -11.91
C LEU A 407 5.58 28.61 -12.03
N PRO A 408 4.89 29.41 -11.21
CA PRO A 408 5.16 30.85 -11.08
C PRO A 408 6.61 31.11 -10.63
N GLN A 409 7.21 32.21 -11.09
CA GLN A 409 8.60 32.55 -10.81
C GLN A 409 8.94 32.55 -9.32
N ASN A 410 8.03 33.08 -8.48
CA ASN A 410 8.21 33.15 -7.04
C ASN A 410 8.07 31.80 -6.31
N PHE A 411 7.79 30.70 -7.02
CA PHE A 411 7.80 29.35 -6.46
C PHE A 411 9.19 28.71 -6.50
N TYR A 412 10.06 29.23 -7.36
CA TYR A 412 11.46 28.81 -7.44
C TYR A 412 12.32 29.63 -6.47
N CYS A 413 13.33 28.98 -5.88
CA CYS A 413 14.37 29.66 -5.14
C CYS A 413 15.15 30.59 -6.10
N PRO A 414 15.29 31.90 -5.80
CA PRO A 414 15.97 32.84 -6.70
C PRO A 414 17.41 32.42 -7.01
N VAL A 415 18.14 31.91 -6.01
CA VAL A 415 19.52 31.41 -6.14
C VAL A 415 19.58 30.17 -7.03
N TYR A 416 18.61 29.27 -6.91
CA TYR A 416 18.52 28.11 -7.79
C TYR A 416 18.27 28.55 -9.24
N LEU A 417 17.28 29.42 -9.46
CA LEU A 417 16.88 29.85 -10.79
C LEU A 417 18.00 30.64 -11.50
N SER A 418 18.75 31.47 -10.75
CA SER A 418 19.90 32.22 -11.26
C SER A 418 21.07 31.31 -11.63
N SER A 419 21.29 30.22 -10.86
CA SER A 419 22.36 29.24 -11.11
C SER A 419 22.14 28.37 -12.36
N LEU A 420 20.91 28.30 -12.88
CA LEU A 420 20.61 27.49 -14.06
C LEU A 420 21.09 28.16 -15.36
N PRO A 421 21.66 27.39 -16.30
CA PRO A 421 21.95 27.88 -17.64
C PRO A 421 20.65 28.22 -18.38
N LYS A 422 20.72 29.16 -19.33
CA LYS A 422 19.55 29.72 -20.04
C LYS A 422 18.63 28.63 -20.60
N TYR A 423 19.17 27.62 -21.30
CA TYR A 423 18.37 26.55 -21.90
C TYR A 423 17.55 25.74 -20.87
N ARG A 424 18.08 25.48 -19.66
CA ARG A 424 17.33 24.81 -18.59
C ARG A 424 16.26 25.73 -18.00
N ARG A 425 16.56 27.02 -17.87
CA ARG A 425 15.59 28.01 -17.40
C ARG A 425 14.41 28.13 -18.37
N ASP A 426 14.69 28.15 -19.67
CA ASP A 426 13.67 28.19 -20.72
C ASP A 426 12.81 26.91 -20.72
N ALA A 427 13.43 25.74 -20.51
CA ALA A 427 12.74 24.46 -20.38
C ALA A 427 11.77 24.39 -19.17
N LEU A 428 12.02 25.17 -18.12
CA LEU A 428 11.10 25.26 -16.98
C LEU A 428 9.80 25.97 -17.32
N LYS A 429 9.71 26.74 -18.43
CA LYS A 429 8.49 27.49 -18.79
C LYS A 429 7.94 28.30 -17.62
N VAL A 430 8.82 29.04 -16.95
CA VAL A 430 8.50 29.81 -15.74
C VAL A 430 7.36 30.78 -16.02
N GLN A 431 6.32 30.73 -15.19
CA GLN A 431 5.17 31.63 -15.30
C GLN A 431 5.40 32.95 -14.54
N PRO A 432 4.65 34.02 -14.84
CA PRO A 432 4.70 35.26 -14.07
C PRO A 432 4.48 35.01 -12.57
N PRO A 433 5.11 35.80 -11.68
CA PRO A 433 4.93 35.64 -10.24
C PRO A 433 3.47 35.86 -9.84
N CYS A 434 2.98 35.07 -8.90
CA CYS A 434 1.65 35.23 -8.32
C CYS A 434 1.73 35.48 -6.82
N ASP A 435 0.79 36.24 -6.26
CA ASP A 435 0.80 36.53 -4.84
C ASP A 435 0.25 35.35 -4.03
N ILE A 436 1.10 34.83 -3.13
CA ILE A 436 0.89 33.68 -2.25
C ILE A 436 0.80 34.09 -0.78
N THR A 437 0.71 35.39 -0.50
CA THR A 437 0.76 35.92 0.86
C THR A 437 -0.56 35.64 1.56
N LEU A 438 -0.50 34.93 2.68
CA LEU A 438 -1.64 34.77 3.58
C LEU A 438 -1.83 36.03 4.43
N SER A 439 -3.07 36.30 4.82
CA SER A 439 -3.48 37.40 5.68
C SER A 439 -2.78 37.34 7.05
N GLU A 440 -2.61 38.49 7.70
CA GLU A 440 -1.97 38.55 9.01
C GLU A 440 -2.86 37.93 10.09
N GLU A 441 -4.18 37.99 9.92
CA GLU A 441 -5.17 37.36 10.79
C GLU A 441 -4.95 35.84 10.87
N ILE A 442 -4.76 35.19 9.72
CA ILE A 442 -4.48 33.74 9.64
C ILE A 442 -3.13 33.41 10.27
N LYS A 443 -2.10 34.22 10.00
CA LYS A 443 -0.76 34.01 10.60
C LYS A 443 -0.83 34.13 12.12
N GLN A 444 -1.49 35.17 12.62
CA GLN A 444 -1.62 35.44 14.05
C GLN A 444 -2.42 34.34 14.76
N PHE A 445 -3.52 33.88 14.15
CA PHE A 445 -4.28 32.74 14.64
C PHE A 445 -3.40 31.49 14.77
N VAL A 446 -2.62 31.16 13.73
CA VAL A 446 -1.71 30.02 13.78
C VAL A 446 -0.63 30.18 14.86
N TYR A 447 -0.10 31.38 15.06
CA TYR A 447 0.90 31.63 16.10
C TYR A 447 0.33 31.51 17.51
N SER A 448 -0.88 32.01 17.75
CA SER A 448 -1.54 31.91 19.06
C SER A 448 -1.95 30.46 19.37
N THR A 449 -2.53 29.74 18.40
CA THR A 449 -2.94 28.34 18.61
C THR A 449 -1.74 27.41 18.82
N VAL A 450 -0.65 27.59 18.09
CA VAL A 450 0.55 26.74 18.26
C VAL A 450 1.23 26.98 19.62
N ALA A 451 1.27 28.22 20.10
CA ALA A 451 1.79 28.51 21.43
C ALA A 451 1.02 27.74 22.52
N ALA A 452 -0.31 27.61 22.38
CA ALA A 452 -1.13 26.82 23.30
C ALA A 452 -0.86 25.30 23.19
N ILE A 453 -0.58 24.79 21.99
CA ILE A 453 -0.37 23.34 21.76
C ILE A 453 1.00 22.88 22.24
N CYS A 454 2.05 23.68 22.03
CA CYS A 454 3.42 23.29 22.37
C CYS A 454 3.74 23.30 23.87
N ILE A 455 2.80 23.73 24.72
CA ILE A 455 2.91 23.67 26.19
C ILE A 455 2.56 22.26 26.72
N PHE A 456 1.87 21.44 25.92
CA PHE A 456 1.53 20.05 26.23
C PHE A 456 2.47 19.07 25.50
#